data_AF-A0A0Q4EZ09-F1
#
_entry.id   AF-A0A0Q4EZ09-F1
#
_cell.length_a   1.000
_cell.length_b   1.000
_cell.length_c   1.000
_cell.angle_alpha   90.00
_cell.angle_beta   90.00
_cell.angle_gamma   90.00
#
_symmetry.space_group_name_H-M   'P 1'
#
loop_
_entity.id
_entity.type
_entity.pdbx_description
1 polymer ?
#
loop_
_entity_poly.entity_id
_entity_poly.type
_entity_poly.pdbx_seq_one_letter_code
_entity_poly.pdbx_strand_id
1 'polypeptide(L)'
;MIGMGARIATITEDALRGEWFYLEEEQSLDRTAMNFFVLRAGEIRVGEAAEVVGTYNIEGDRVVITFHRTIPFKTTITLSNGQSVFDPATDVLSSSTIYTLPDGSDPLRMYGSFVRRIADFPSADDVRGRLR
;
A
#
# COMPACT_ATOMS: atom_id res chain seq x y z
N MET A 1 37.15 2.18 8.77
CA MET A 1 35.84 1.50 8.59
C MET A 1 34.75 2.46 9.03
N ILE A 2 34.14 3.18 8.08
CA ILE A 2 33.00 4.06 8.40
C ILE A 2 31.76 3.25 8.03
N GLY A 3 31.03 2.80 9.04
CA GLY A 3 29.72 2.18 8.85
C GLY A 3 28.79 3.22 8.24
N MET A 4 28.63 3.16 6.93
CA MET A 4 27.65 3.92 6.19
C MET A 4 26.30 3.30 6.53
N GLY A 5 25.77 3.64 7.72
CA GLY A 5 24.41 3.31 8.09
C GLY A 5 23.52 3.92 7.04
N ALA A 6 22.93 3.08 6.18
CA ALA A 6 21.94 3.51 5.22
C ALA A 6 20.89 4.30 6.01
N ARG A 7 20.82 5.62 5.80
CA ARG A 7 19.70 6.39 6.31
C ARG A 7 18.51 5.87 5.53
N ILE A 8 17.69 5.05 6.18
CA ILE A 8 16.41 4.67 5.60
C ILE A 8 15.53 5.88 5.76
N ALA A 9 14.87 6.27 4.68
CA ALA A 9 14.14 7.51 4.69
C ALA A 9 12.81 7.38 5.43
N THR A 10 12.52 8.38 6.25
CA THR A 10 11.30 8.44 7.04
C THR A 10 10.10 8.67 6.13
N ILE A 11 9.09 7.79 6.22
CA ILE A 11 7.79 8.01 5.59
C ILE A 11 7.04 9.05 6.42
N THR A 12 6.38 10.01 5.76
CA THR A 12 5.64 11.08 6.46
C THR A 12 4.14 11.00 6.17
N GLU A 13 3.34 11.65 7.01
CA GLU A 13 1.89 11.76 6.80
C GLU A 13 1.56 12.42 5.46
N ASP A 14 2.30 13.47 5.10
CA ASP A 14 2.10 14.20 3.84
C ASP A 14 2.33 13.29 2.63
N ALA A 15 3.31 12.38 2.74
CA ALA A 15 3.58 11.40 1.71
C ALA A 15 2.50 10.33 1.53
N LEU A 16 1.70 10.05 2.57
CA LEU A 16 0.60 9.10 2.47
C LEU A 16 -0.69 9.73 1.96
N ARG A 17 -0.75 11.07 1.88
CA ARG A 17 -1.92 11.75 1.33
C ARG A 17 -2.14 11.37 -0.13
N GLY A 18 -3.41 11.19 -0.47
CA GLY A 18 -3.85 10.85 -1.81
C GLY A 18 -4.65 9.55 -1.85
N GLU A 19 -4.85 9.07 -3.06
CA GLU A 19 -5.64 7.89 -3.38
C GLU A 19 -4.70 6.75 -3.79
N TRP A 20 -4.90 5.58 -3.20
CA TRP A 20 -3.99 4.45 -3.34
C TRP A 20 -4.71 3.16 -3.70
N PHE A 21 -4.09 2.32 -4.51
CA PHE A 21 -4.51 0.95 -4.75
C PHE A 21 -3.54 -0.01 -4.08
N TYR A 22 -4.08 -1.05 -3.44
CA TYR A 22 -3.29 -2.20 -3.04
C TYR A 22 -3.35 -3.25 -4.15
N LEU A 23 -2.19 -3.64 -4.66
CA LEU A 23 -2.04 -4.68 -5.66
C LEU A 23 -1.21 -5.81 -5.05
N GLU A 24 -1.75 -7.02 -5.00
CA GLU A 24 -0.93 -8.21 -4.69
C GLU A 24 -0.01 -8.53 -5.86
N GLU A 25 0.98 -9.40 -5.64
CA GLU A 25 1.83 -9.93 -6.71
C GLU A 25 0.98 -10.34 -7.94
N GLU A 26 1.44 -9.91 -9.13
CA GLU A 26 0.81 -10.19 -10.43
C GLU A 26 -0.53 -9.47 -10.71
N GLN A 27 -1.12 -8.74 -9.75
CA GLN A 27 -2.31 -7.92 -10.01
C GLN A 27 -1.95 -6.67 -10.83
N SER A 28 -2.79 -6.37 -11.82
CA SER A 28 -2.64 -5.17 -12.65
C SER A 28 -3.41 -3.99 -12.05
N LEU A 29 -2.87 -2.79 -12.21
CA LEU A 29 -3.56 -1.57 -11.79
C LEU A 29 -4.78 -1.31 -12.67
N ASP A 30 -5.97 -1.31 -12.09
CA ASP A 30 -7.19 -0.78 -12.71
C ASP A 30 -7.53 0.60 -12.11
N ARG A 31 -7.23 1.67 -12.86
CA ARG A 31 -7.50 3.06 -12.42
C ARG A 31 -8.98 3.44 -12.44
N THR A 32 -9.81 2.64 -13.10
CA THR A 32 -11.26 2.84 -13.17
C THR A 32 -11.98 2.24 -11.96
N ALA A 33 -11.29 1.39 -11.19
CA ALA A 33 -11.81 0.84 -9.97
C ALA A 33 -12.19 1.94 -8.97
N MET A 34 -13.41 1.87 -8.46
CA MET A 34 -13.91 2.81 -7.44
C MET A 34 -13.43 2.45 -6.03
N ASN A 35 -12.81 1.28 -5.87
CA ASN A 35 -12.28 0.80 -4.60
C ASN A 35 -10.79 1.13 -4.49
N PHE A 36 -10.50 2.39 -4.13
CA PHE A 36 -9.16 2.84 -3.73
C PHE A 36 -9.16 3.18 -2.24
N PHE A 37 -7.98 3.25 -1.63
CA PHE A 37 -7.78 3.61 -0.24
C PHE A 37 -7.34 5.07 -0.10
N VAL A 38 -7.98 5.77 0.82
CA VAL A 38 -7.55 7.11 1.26
C VAL A 38 -6.98 6.99 2.67
N LEU A 39 -5.72 7.39 2.83
CA LEU A 39 -5.00 7.39 4.11
C LEU A 39 -4.92 8.82 4.63
N ARG A 40 -5.46 9.05 5.82
CA ARG A 40 -5.43 10.38 6.45
C ARG A 40 -5.58 10.28 7.95
N ALA A 41 -4.73 11.00 8.69
CA ALA A 41 -4.80 11.15 10.13
C ALA A 41 -4.86 9.79 10.89
N GLY A 42 -4.14 8.79 10.39
CA GLY A 42 -4.12 7.44 10.97
C GLY A 42 -5.32 6.56 10.60
N GLU A 43 -6.26 7.06 9.80
CA GLU A 43 -7.45 6.33 9.34
C GLU A 43 -7.33 5.90 7.88
N ILE A 44 -7.99 4.79 7.53
CA ILE A 44 -8.10 4.29 6.17
C ILE A 44 -9.57 4.23 5.78
N ARG A 45 -9.90 4.77 4.62
CA ARG A 45 -11.25 4.74 4.02
C ARG A 45 -11.19 4.16 2.62
N VAL A 46 -12.30 3.59 2.15
CA VAL A 46 -12.44 3.18 0.75
C VAL A 46 -13.13 4.29 -0.02
N GLY A 47 -12.45 4.85 -1.02
CA GLY A 47 -12.92 5.99 -1.78
C GLY A 47 -13.28 7.18 -0.88
N GLU A 48 -14.41 7.80 -1.17
CA GLU A 48 -15.02 8.88 -0.39
C GLU A 48 -16.00 8.36 0.68
N ALA A 49 -15.96 7.06 1.01
CA ALA A 49 -16.86 6.51 2.01
C ALA A 49 -16.60 7.16 3.39
N ALA A 50 -17.68 7.44 4.12
CA ALA A 50 -17.58 7.96 5.49
C ALA A 50 -17.07 6.90 6.50
N GLU A 51 -17.18 5.61 6.15
CA GLU A 51 -16.76 4.51 7.02
C GLU A 51 -15.24 4.34 7.01
N VAL A 52 -14.66 4.32 8.21
CA VAL A 52 -13.27 3.94 8.43
C VAL A 52 -13.16 2.42 8.41
N VAL A 53 -12.41 1.91 7.44
CA VAL A 53 -12.23 0.47 7.22
C VAL A 53 -10.96 -0.08 7.88
N GLY A 54 -10.08 0.80 8.33
CA GLY A 54 -8.78 0.44 8.86
C GLY A 54 -8.07 1.62 9.53
N THR A 55 -6.93 1.33 10.12
CA THR A 55 -6.04 2.32 10.72
C THR A 55 -4.62 2.07 10.25
N TYR A 56 -3.77 3.10 10.26
CA TYR A 56 -2.34 2.93 10.02
C TYR A 56 -1.49 3.68 11.04
N ASN A 57 -0.26 3.20 11.23
CA ASN A 57 0.76 3.86 12.03
C ASN A 57 2.06 3.98 11.22
N ILE A 58 2.71 5.13 11.33
CA ILE A 58 4.03 5.38 10.72
C ILE A 58 5.10 5.04 11.75
N GLU A 59 6.00 4.12 11.40
CA GLU A 59 7.10 3.66 12.25
C GLU A 59 8.44 3.98 11.61
N GLY A 60 8.78 5.26 11.47
CA GLY A 60 10.02 5.68 10.83
C GLY A 60 9.98 5.43 9.31
N ASP A 61 10.57 4.33 8.87
CA ASP A 61 10.74 3.96 7.46
C ASP A 61 9.64 3.07 6.89
N ARG A 62 8.68 2.67 7.72
CA ARG A 62 7.56 1.81 7.34
C ARG A 62 6.22 2.35 7.81
N VAL A 63 5.16 1.87 7.18
CA VAL A 63 3.77 2.10 7.59
C VAL A 63 3.10 0.76 7.86
N VAL A 64 2.49 0.61 9.03
CA VAL A 64 1.72 -0.59 9.38
C VAL A 64 0.25 -0.25 9.27
N ILE A 65 -0.42 -0.87 8.30
CA ILE A 65 -1.85 -0.77 8.02
C ILE A 65 -2.56 -1.98 8.63
N THR A 66 -3.67 -1.74 9.32
CA THR A 66 -4.56 -2.76 9.86
C THR A 66 -5.99 -2.52 9.37
N PHE A 67 -6.57 -3.49 8.66
CA PHE A 67 -7.98 -3.44 8.26
C PHE A 67 -8.87 -4.12 9.30
N HIS A 68 -10.00 -3.49 9.62
CA HIS A 68 -10.89 -3.91 10.71
C HIS A 68 -12.09 -4.73 10.23
N ARG A 69 -12.60 -4.54 8.99
CA ARG A 69 -13.91 -5.13 8.61
C ARG A 69 -14.14 -5.54 7.14
N THR A 70 -13.29 -5.20 6.18
CA THR A 70 -13.68 -5.33 4.75
C THR A 70 -13.29 -6.62 4.06
N ILE A 71 -12.62 -7.56 4.73
CA ILE A 71 -12.24 -8.86 4.14
C ILE A 71 -12.45 -9.94 5.22
N PRO A 72 -12.90 -11.17 4.92
CA PRO A 72 -13.17 -12.23 5.93
C PRO A 72 -11.98 -12.63 6.82
N PHE A 73 -10.85 -11.94 6.70
CA PHE A 73 -9.62 -12.14 7.45
C PHE A 73 -9.08 -10.80 7.93
N LYS A 74 -8.40 -10.82 9.09
CA LYS A 74 -7.63 -9.66 9.55
C LYS A 74 -6.39 -9.52 8.68
N THR A 75 -6.28 -8.40 7.98
CA THR A 75 -5.14 -8.07 7.12
C THR A 75 -4.26 -7.04 7.80
N THR A 76 -2.97 -7.39 7.96
CA THR A 76 -1.93 -6.41 8.30
C THR A 76 -1.05 -6.21 7.08
N ILE A 77 -0.97 -4.98 6.58
CA ILE A 77 -0.09 -4.62 5.46
C ILE A 77 1.05 -3.77 6.02
N THR A 78 2.28 -4.16 5.75
CA THR A 78 3.46 -3.36 6.04
C THR A 78 3.94 -2.75 4.73
N LEU A 79 3.92 -1.42 4.66
CA LEU A 79 4.49 -0.66 3.55
C LEU A 79 5.91 -0.25 3.92
N SER A 80 6.83 -0.41 2.98
CA SER A 80 8.22 -0.01 3.16
C SER A 80 8.67 0.81 1.96
N ASN A 81 9.40 1.89 2.21
CA ASN A 81 10.13 2.56 1.14
C ASN A 81 11.42 1.77 0.87
N GLY A 82 11.57 1.24 -0.35
CA GLY A 82 12.80 0.56 -0.77
C GLY A 82 13.98 1.53 -0.98
N GLN A 83 13.74 2.84 -0.93
CA GLN A 83 14.76 3.86 -1.16
C GLN A 83 15.35 4.43 0.13
N SER A 84 16.63 4.82 0.06
CA SER A 84 17.35 5.50 1.14
C SER A 84 16.98 6.99 1.30
N VAL A 85 16.23 7.55 0.34
CA VAL A 85 15.64 8.89 0.41
C VAL A 85 14.15 8.74 0.07
N PHE A 86 13.27 9.37 0.86
CA PHE A 86 11.84 9.30 0.67
C PHE A 86 11.47 10.50 -0.19
N ASP A 87 11.02 10.23 -1.40
CA ASP A 87 10.54 11.27 -2.31
C ASP A 87 9.03 11.46 -2.11
N PRO A 88 8.52 12.68 -1.83
CA PRO A 88 7.08 12.97 -1.83
C PRO A 88 6.37 12.62 -3.15
N ALA A 89 7.12 12.56 -4.26
CA ALA A 89 6.68 12.05 -5.56
C ALA A 89 6.73 10.51 -5.67
N THR A 90 7.00 9.79 -4.57
CA THR A 90 6.91 8.32 -4.55
C THR A 90 5.48 7.90 -4.79
N ASP A 91 5.26 7.31 -5.95
CA ASP A 91 3.96 6.83 -6.38
C ASP A 91 3.76 5.33 -6.13
N VAL A 92 4.81 4.60 -5.70
CA VAL A 92 4.77 3.16 -5.42
C VAL A 92 5.52 2.84 -4.14
N LEU A 93 4.85 2.13 -3.22
CA LEU A 93 5.46 1.58 -2.01
C LEU A 93 5.40 0.05 -2.07
N SER A 94 6.52 -0.62 -1.78
CA SER A 94 6.51 -2.07 -1.64
C SER A 94 5.70 -2.46 -0.41
N SER A 95 4.94 -3.55 -0.52
CA SER A 95 4.13 -4.05 0.58
C SER A 95 4.40 -5.52 0.89
N SER A 96 4.33 -5.85 2.17
CA SER A 96 4.25 -7.21 2.69
C SER A 96 2.99 -7.34 3.51
N THR A 97 2.20 -8.35 3.23
CA THR A 97 0.87 -8.53 3.82
C THR A 97 0.79 -9.85 4.56
N ILE A 98 0.16 -9.81 5.73
CA ILE A 98 -0.14 -10.96 6.56
C ILE A 98 -1.65 -11.08 6.69
N TYR A 99 -2.19 -12.20 6.22
CA TYR A 99 -3.60 -12.56 6.32
C TYR A 99 -3.79 -13.58 7.44
N THR A 100 -4.57 -13.22 8.45
CA THR A 100 -4.96 -14.15 9.52
C THR A 100 -6.21 -14.89 9.09
N LEU A 101 -6.11 -16.20 8.88
CA LEU A 101 -7.22 -17.04 8.43
C LEU A 101 -8.16 -17.37 9.61
N PRO A 102 -9.49 -17.41 9.38
CA PRO A 102 -10.48 -17.62 10.44
C PRO A 102 -10.53 -19.06 10.96
N ASP A 103 -9.97 -20.01 10.21
CA ASP A 103 -9.89 -21.44 10.55
C ASP A 103 -8.77 -21.78 11.55
N GLY A 104 -7.96 -20.78 11.94
CA GLY A 104 -6.82 -20.95 12.84
C GLY A 104 -5.58 -21.57 12.18
N SER A 105 -5.59 -21.71 10.85
CA SER A 105 -4.42 -22.12 10.08
C SER A 105 -3.30 -21.07 10.16
N ASP A 106 -2.10 -21.48 9.73
CA ASP A 106 -0.96 -20.57 9.64
C ASP A 106 -1.29 -19.32 8.80
N PRO A 107 -0.85 -18.13 9.21
CA PRO A 107 -1.15 -16.91 8.50
C PRO A 107 -0.48 -16.89 7.12
N LEU A 108 -1.24 -16.48 6.11
CA LEU A 108 -0.73 -16.39 4.74
C LEU A 108 0.05 -15.08 4.57
N ARG A 109 1.25 -15.19 3.99
CA ARG A 109 2.10 -14.05 3.68
C ARG A 109 2.10 -13.83 2.18
N MET A 110 1.83 -12.59 1.77
CA MET A 110 1.90 -12.18 0.37
C MET A 110 2.75 -10.92 0.23
N TYR A 111 3.33 -10.72 -0.94
CA TYR A 111 3.95 -9.46 -1.31
C TYR A 111 3.05 -8.70 -2.28
N GLY A 112 3.28 -7.40 -2.39
CA GLY A 112 2.51 -6.55 -3.26
C GLY A 112 3.08 -5.15 -3.37
N SER A 113 2.23 -4.23 -3.80
CA SER A 113 2.54 -2.81 -3.89
C SER A 113 1.34 -1.96 -3.51
N PHE A 114 1.61 -0.83 -2.87
CA PHE A 114 0.68 0.27 -2.69
C PHE A 114 1.01 1.31 -3.76
N VAL A 115 0.10 1.51 -4.71
CA VAL A 115 0.32 2.34 -5.90
C VAL A 115 -0.61 3.52 -5.86
N ARG A 116 -0.10 4.75 -5.98
CA ARG A 116 -0.94 5.95 -6.09
C ARG A 116 -1.79 5.87 -7.36
N ARG A 117 -3.03 6.35 -7.29
CA ARG A 117 -3.91 6.41 -8.47
C ARG A 117 -3.33 7.28 -9.60
N ILE A 118 -2.57 8.31 -9.24
CA ILE A 118 -1.92 9.22 -10.19
C ILE A 118 -0.62 8.64 -10.78
N ALA A 119 -0.13 7.50 -10.28
CA ALA A 119 1.10 6.89 -10.76
C ALA A 119 0.99 6.55 -12.25
N ASP A 120 2.04 6.80 -13.02
CA ASP A 120 2.23 6.22 -14.36
C ASP A 120 2.62 4.73 -14.27
N PHE A 121 1.82 3.95 -13.56
CA PHE A 121 1.93 2.50 -13.48
C PHE A 121 1.09 1.90 -14.63
N PRO A 122 1.70 1.13 -15.55
CA PRO A 122 0.97 0.62 -16.71
C PRO A 122 -0.20 -0.25 -16.26
N SER A 123 -1.41 0.11 -16.67
CA SER A 123 -2.58 -0.76 -16.53
C SER A 123 -2.45 -1.96 -17.48
N ALA A 124 -3.14 -3.07 -17.17
CA ALA A 124 -3.28 -4.17 -18.12
C ALA A 124 -3.87 -3.73 -19.47
N ASP A 125 -4.72 -2.69 -19.47
CA ASP A 125 -5.26 -2.10 -20.70
C ASP A 125 -4.21 -1.32 -21.52
N ASP A 126 -3.27 -0.63 -20.86
CA ASP A 126 -2.15 0.04 -21.53
C ASP A 126 -1.20 -0.97 -22.19
N VAL A 127 -1.01 -2.13 -21.55
CA VAL A 127 -0.20 -3.24 -22.10
C VAL A 127 -0.91 -3.90 -23.28
N ARG A 128 -2.23 -4.12 -23.20
CA ARG A 128 -3.01 -4.70 -24.31
C ARG A 128 -3.14 -3.76 -25.51
N GLY A 129 -3.20 -2.45 -25.29
CA GLY A 129 -3.25 -1.46 -26.37
C GLY A 129 -1.96 -1.32 -27.18
N ARG A 130 -0.80 -1.62 -26.58
CA ARG A 130 0.53 -1.54 -27.25
C ARG A 130 0.91 -2.77 -28.08
N LEU A 131 0.12 -3.84 -28.01
CA LEU A 131 0.35 -5.10 -28.73
C LEU A 131 -0.53 -5.25 -29.98
N ARG A 132 -1.17 -4.18 -30.45
CA ARG A 132 -1.95 -4.14 -31.70
C ARG A 132 -1.34 -3.19 -32.72
#